data_AF-A0A7Z7YG66-F1
#
_entry.id   AF-A0A7Z7YG66-F1
#
_cell.length_a   1.000
_cell.length_b   1.000
_cell.length_c   1.000
_cell.angle_alpha   90.00
_cell.angle_beta   90.00
_cell.angle_gamma   90.00
#
_symmetry.space_group_name_H-M   'P 1'
#
loop_
_entity.id
_entity.type
_entity.pdbx_description
1 polymer ?
#
loop_
_entity_poly.entity_id
_entity_poly.type
_entity_poly.pdbx_seq_one_letter_code
_entity_poly.pdbx_strand_id
1 'polypeptide(L)'
;MNKTFLSGVVGTLLFTSFQFSASGTESGVSSRIIGGEQATAGEWPYMVALTARNSSHVFCGGSYLGGRYVLTAAHCVDKEDSAKGDVLLGAFDMNDVNTAERIHVRQIYVHNSYIDASMGNDIAVLELERDPLPRRSVQISDSSDFNELTKDSPMTVIGFGKRKEVDGEKSDPATILHQVQVPFVPLPECKTKGSDEDAKDDYSKLTNNAFCAGSFGKDSCFGDSGGPIFFDSNNGRKQMGVVSWGDGCGRANSPGVYTNLSVFNDWLDDQQLGLSYRQKRDLGVVRPGTYTHNLTFTNNGNADINLGNTFVFVVGISRTDAAAIVNNSCTGVLASGASCDVEFSYNITEHKQSYVKLIMGSSAYKTGAVHAYLYFDALDAAPSETVSFLANLPVHNTHVNDHPWTVVGNGLQTSALPAGEESVILLENLPQGRLKFHYKLSSSEVLDQLFVYVNDKFKGKYFNNTENLATLDMYGTNNKVRFVYRRHSGSTDDQSRAILSQISYDPKFCDLPPPLDIRIGDSGGGSLGGAALALLFGCGWLRRRQRV
;
A
#
# COMPACT_ATOMS: atom_id res chain seq x y z
N MET A 1 8.11 -46.61 -87.70
CA MET A 1 8.31 -45.14 -87.89
C MET A 1 7.05 -44.44 -87.40
N ASN A 2 7.15 -43.18 -86.96
CA ASN A 2 6.09 -42.19 -86.65
C ASN A 2 4.78 -42.72 -86.02
N LYS A 3 4.55 -42.58 -84.70
CA LYS A 3 4.30 -41.35 -83.89
C LYS A 3 2.80 -41.07 -83.67
N THR A 4 2.42 -41.05 -82.39
CA THR A 4 1.33 -40.23 -81.77
C THR A 4 -0.06 -40.22 -82.42
N PHE A 5 -1.04 -40.78 -81.71
CA PHE A 5 -1.93 -39.98 -80.85
C PHE A 5 -2.55 -40.90 -79.77
N LEU A 6 -2.81 -40.39 -78.57
CA LEU A 6 -3.53 -41.12 -77.52
C LEU A 6 -4.65 -40.24 -76.96
N SER A 7 -5.86 -40.79 -76.85
CA SER A 7 -6.99 -40.09 -76.23
C SER A 7 -6.83 -40.07 -74.71
N GLY A 8 -7.25 -38.98 -74.06
CA GLY A 8 -7.58 -39.01 -72.64
C GLY A 8 -8.99 -39.56 -72.41
N VAL A 9 -9.28 -39.99 -71.17
CA VAL A 9 -10.61 -40.01 -70.53
C VAL A 9 -10.47 -40.50 -69.07
N VAL A 10 -11.07 -39.75 -68.12
CA VAL A 10 -11.51 -40.13 -66.75
C VAL A 10 -10.50 -40.77 -65.76
N GLY A 11 -10.54 -40.31 -64.50
CA GLY A 11 -9.78 -40.91 -63.40
C GLY A 11 -9.92 -40.21 -62.04
N THR A 12 -11.15 -40.05 -61.53
CA THR A 12 -11.39 -39.37 -60.23
C THR A 12 -10.88 -40.22 -59.06
N LEU A 13 -9.77 -39.80 -58.43
CA LEU A 13 -9.17 -40.49 -57.29
C LEU A 13 -9.51 -39.79 -55.96
N LEU A 14 -10.27 -40.46 -55.11
CA LEU A 14 -10.53 -40.07 -53.73
C LEU A 14 -9.28 -40.35 -52.86
N PHE A 15 -8.57 -39.31 -52.46
CA PHE A 15 -7.52 -39.41 -51.45
C PHE A 15 -8.14 -39.38 -50.04
N THR A 16 -8.15 -40.52 -49.36
CA THR A 16 -8.47 -40.62 -47.94
C THR A 16 -7.26 -40.25 -47.09
N SER A 17 -7.22 -39.01 -46.60
CA SER A 17 -6.16 -38.54 -45.70
C SER A 17 -6.31 -39.13 -44.30
N PHE A 18 -5.59 -40.21 -44.02
CA PHE A 18 -5.34 -40.67 -42.64
C PHE A 18 -4.56 -39.59 -41.88
N GLN A 19 -5.25 -38.82 -41.04
CA GLN A 19 -4.59 -37.95 -40.08
C GLN A 19 -4.08 -38.79 -38.90
N PHE A 20 -2.75 -38.78 -38.74
CA PHE A 20 -2.08 -39.42 -37.62
C PHE A 20 -2.20 -38.53 -36.39
N SER A 21 -3.18 -38.81 -35.52
CA SER A 21 -3.39 -38.05 -34.28
C SER A 21 -2.23 -38.25 -33.30
N ALA A 22 -1.21 -37.42 -33.42
CA ALA A 22 -0.18 -37.28 -32.40
C ALA A 22 -0.83 -36.75 -31.11
N SER A 23 -0.97 -37.63 -30.12
CA SER A 23 -1.48 -37.28 -28.78
C SER A 23 -0.47 -36.42 -28.02
N GLY A 24 -0.34 -35.16 -28.42
CA GLY A 24 0.32 -34.15 -27.61
C GLY A 24 -0.44 -33.98 -26.31
N THR A 25 0.16 -34.41 -25.20
CA THR A 25 -0.37 -34.14 -23.86
C THR A 25 -0.19 -32.66 -23.57
N GLU A 26 -1.19 -31.85 -23.92
CA GLU A 26 -1.31 -30.49 -23.39
C GLU A 26 -1.52 -30.57 -21.87
N SER A 27 -0.41 -30.54 -21.15
CA SER A 27 -0.40 -30.34 -19.70
C SER A 27 -0.96 -28.96 -19.41
N GLY A 28 -2.27 -28.89 -19.19
CA GLY A 28 -3.01 -27.65 -18.93
C GLY A 28 -2.64 -27.02 -17.59
N VAL A 29 -1.50 -26.34 -17.52
CA VAL A 29 -1.01 -25.65 -16.31
C VAL A 29 -1.87 -24.42 -16.02
N SER A 30 -2.96 -24.64 -15.31
CA SER A 30 -3.79 -23.59 -14.71
C SER A 30 -3.53 -23.51 -13.20
N SER A 31 -2.44 -22.85 -12.81
CA SER A 31 -2.12 -22.49 -11.41
C SER A 31 -1.87 -20.96 -11.31
N ARG A 32 -2.51 -20.31 -10.33
CA ARG A 32 -2.83 -18.87 -10.26
C ARG A 32 -3.29 -18.51 -8.83
N ILE A 33 -2.63 -17.83 -7.87
CA ILE A 33 -1.27 -17.23 -7.67
C ILE A 33 -0.20 -17.68 -8.66
N ILE A 34 0.77 -16.83 -9.01
CA ILE A 34 1.74 -17.12 -10.08
C ILE A 34 2.48 -18.44 -9.79
N GLY A 35 2.19 -19.49 -10.57
CA GLY A 35 2.70 -20.85 -10.36
C GLY A 35 2.07 -21.65 -9.20
N GLY A 36 1.11 -21.09 -8.46
CA GLY A 36 0.51 -21.64 -7.23
C GLY A 36 -0.86 -22.31 -7.41
N GLU A 37 -1.05 -23.43 -6.72
CA GLU A 37 -2.25 -24.27 -6.77
C GLU A 37 -3.35 -23.79 -5.80
N GLN A 38 -4.58 -24.31 -5.95
CA GLN A 38 -5.67 -24.03 -5.01
C GLN A 38 -5.41 -24.80 -3.71
N ALA A 39 -5.55 -24.13 -2.56
CA ALA A 39 -5.39 -24.76 -1.27
C ALA A 39 -6.58 -25.68 -0.94
N THR A 40 -6.36 -26.65 -0.06
CA THR A 40 -7.42 -27.49 0.52
C THR A 40 -8.08 -26.81 1.72
N ALA A 41 -9.40 -26.95 1.83
CA ALA A 41 -10.15 -26.39 2.95
C ALA A 41 -9.70 -27.05 4.28
N GLY A 42 -9.30 -26.22 5.25
CA GLY A 42 -8.86 -26.67 6.57
C GLY A 42 -7.36 -26.95 6.75
N GLU A 43 -6.54 -26.93 5.68
CA GLU A 43 -5.07 -27.06 5.80
C GLU A 43 -4.44 -25.83 6.49
N TRP A 44 -4.98 -24.65 6.20
CA TRP A 44 -4.50 -23.35 6.67
C TRP A 44 -5.52 -22.67 7.62
N PRO A 45 -5.92 -23.28 8.75
CA PRO A 45 -7.03 -22.81 9.59
C PRO A 45 -6.77 -21.48 10.30
N TYR A 46 -5.51 -21.05 10.33
CA TYR A 46 -5.01 -19.78 10.85
C TYR A 46 -4.85 -18.70 9.77
N MET A 47 -5.19 -18.96 8.51
CA MET A 47 -5.24 -17.93 7.46
C MET A 47 -6.26 -16.86 7.81
N VAL A 48 -5.91 -15.58 7.60
CA VAL A 48 -6.80 -14.45 7.86
C VAL A 48 -6.89 -13.55 6.63
N ALA A 49 -8.11 -13.09 6.32
CA ALA A 49 -8.33 -12.00 5.39
C ALA A 49 -8.77 -10.74 6.15
N LEU A 50 -8.15 -9.59 5.83
CA LEU A 50 -8.52 -8.27 6.31
C LEU A 50 -9.50 -7.64 5.33
N THR A 51 -10.63 -7.18 5.85
CA THR A 51 -11.73 -6.55 5.10
C THR A 51 -12.14 -5.24 5.74
N ALA A 52 -12.71 -4.31 4.97
CA ALA A 52 -13.41 -3.17 5.57
C ALA A 52 -14.63 -3.68 6.36
N ARG A 53 -15.05 -2.95 7.41
CA ARG A 53 -16.11 -3.39 8.33
C ARG A 53 -17.38 -3.81 7.58
N ASN A 54 -17.87 -5.01 7.84
CA ASN A 54 -19.01 -5.66 7.17
C ASN A 54 -18.88 -5.85 5.64
N SER A 55 -17.69 -5.68 5.07
CA SER A 55 -17.41 -5.93 3.63
C SER A 55 -16.83 -7.33 3.40
N SER A 56 -17.12 -7.94 2.25
CA SER A 56 -16.46 -9.16 1.78
C SER A 56 -15.20 -8.88 0.96
N HIS A 57 -14.87 -7.62 0.65
CA HIS A 57 -13.69 -7.29 -0.14
C HIS A 57 -12.42 -7.31 0.71
N VAL A 58 -11.49 -8.22 0.37
CA VAL A 58 -10.16 -8.34 0.99
C VAL A 58 -9.26 -7.22 0.50
N PHE A 59 -8.56 -6.54 1.41
CA PHE A 59 -7.51 -5.59 1.08
C PHE A 59 -6.09 -6.10 1.43
N CYS A 60 -5.97 -6.95 2.45
CA CYS A 60 -4.73 -7.61 2.86
C CYS A 60 -5.00 -9.00 3.46
N GLY A 61 -3.96 -9.83 3.55
CA GLY A 61 -3.93 -11.05 4.34
C GLY A 61 -3.42 -10.84 5.78
N GLY A 62 -3.38 -11.93 6.53
CA GLY A 62 -2.84 -12.02 7.89
C GLY A 62 -2.79 -13.46 8.38
N SER A 63 -2.32 -13.65 9.61
CA SER A 63 -2.31 -14.95 10.29
C SER A 63 -2.75 -14.86 11.76
N TYR A 64 -3.42 -15.89 12.25
CA TYR A 64 -3.95 -15.94 13.61
C TYR A 64 -2.89 -16.44 14.61
N LEU A 65 -2.51 -15.58 15.56
CA LEU A 65 -1.51 -15.85 16.60
C LEU A 65 -2.06 -16.66 17.78
N GLY A 66 -3.34 -16.51 18.08
CA GLY A 66 -3.99 -17.05 19.27
C GLY A 66 -4.66 -15.94 20.10
N GLY A 67 -5.51 -16.33 21.05
CA GLY A 67 -6.27 -15.38 21.87
C GLY A 67 -7.04 -14.38 20.99
N ARG A 68 -6.79 -13.08 21.18
CA ARG A 68 -7.42 -12.00 20.40
C ARG A 68 -6.50 -11.42 19.32
N TYR A 69 -5.47 -12.14 18.88
CA TYR A 69 -4.39 -11.53 18.11
C TYR A 69 -4.22 -12.08 16.68
N VAL A 70 -4.08 -11.15 15.73
CA VAL A 70 -3.78 -11.42 14.32
C VAL A 70 -2.52 -10.65 13.91
N LEU A 71 -1.61 -11.33 13.24
CA LEU A 71 -0.41 -10.78 12.63
C LEU A 71 -0.69 -10.36 11.18
N THR A 72 -0.18 -9.20 10.77
CA THR A 72 -0.24 -8.69 9.39
C THR A 72 0.92 -7.70 9.14
N ALA A 73 0.97 -7.08 7.96
CA ALA A 73 1.95 -6.04 7.63
C ALA A 73 1.50 -4.67 8.18
N ALA A 74 2.45 -3.80 8.50
CA ALA A 74 2.15 -2.44 8.94
C ALA A 74 1.55 -1.60 7.79
N HIS A 75 2.04 -1.76 6.56
CA HIS A 75 1.54 -1.02 5.40
C HIS A 75 0.05 -1.27 5.08
N CYS A 76 -0.53 -2.36 5.60
CA CYS A 76 -1.95 -2.67 5.48
C CYS A 76 -2.85 -1.85 6.42
N VAL A 77 -2.31 -1.33 7.54
CA VAL A 77 -3.10 -0.83 8.68
C VAL A 77 -2.52 0.41 9.38
N ASP A 78 -1.39 0.96 8.91
CA ASP A 78 -0.77 2.10 9.58
C ASP A 78 -1.67 3.33 9.61
N LYS A 79 -1.75 3.98 10.77
CA LYS A 79 -2.62 5.13 11.11
C LYS A 79 -4.14 4.92 10.95
N GLU A 80 -4.58 3.79 10.40
CA GLU A 80 -5.99 3.54 10.13
C GLU A 80 -6.86 3.47 11.39
N ASP A 81 -8.17 3.59 11.18
CA ASP A 81 -9.15 3.51 12.25
C ASP A 81 -9.62 2.07 12.46
N SER A 82 -9.27 1.48 13.60
CA SER A 82 -9.57 0.08 13.94
C SER A 82 -11.05 -0.27 13.79
N ALA A 83 -11.95 0.67 14.11
CA ALA A 83 -13.39 0.49 13.93
C ALA A 83 -13.84 0.22 12.48
N LYS A 84 -13.05 0.64 11.48
CA LYS A 84 -13.27 0.37 10.05
C LYS A 84 -12.80 -1.03 9.61
N GLY A 85 -12.09 -1.78 10.47
CA GLY A 85 -11.48 -3.06 10.11
C GLY A 85 -12.27 -4.28 10.63
N ASP A 86 -12.42 -5.27 9.76
CA ASP A 86 -12.90 -6.61 10.07
C ASP A 86 -11.87 -7.68 9.67
N VAL A 87 -11.74 -8.68 10.52
CA VAL A 87 -10.94 -9.89 10.32
C VAL A 87 -11.86 -11.07 9.98
N LEU A 88 -11.46 -11.89 9.00
CA LEU A 88 -12.08 -13.18 8.68
C LEU A 88 -11.10 -14.32 9.02
N LEU A 89 -11.32 -15.01 10.14
CA LEU A 89 -10.45 -16.11 10.60
C LEU A 89 -10.80 -17.42 9.90
N GLY A 90 -9.81 -18.08 9.32
CA GLY A 90 -9.99 -19.25 8.47
C GLY A 90 -10.57 -18.93 7.11
N ALA A 91 -10.26 -17.75 6.56
CA ALA A 91 -10.71 -17.35 5.23
C ALA A 91 -10.29 -18.41 4.18
N PHE A 92 -11.27 -18.92 3.43
CA PHE A 92 -11.04 -19.96 2.41
C PHE A 92 -11.72 -19.68 1.08
N ASP A 93 -13.05 -19.46 1.04
CA ASP A 93 -13.76 -19.01 -0.15
C ASP A 93 -14.47 -17.67 0.14
N MET A 94 -14.07 -16.63 -0.57
CA MET A 94 -14.61 -15.28 -0.47
C MET A 94 -16.00 -15.13 -1.10
N ASN A 95 -16.49 -16.15 -1.83
CA ASN A 95 -17.89 -16.24 -2.22
C ASN A 95 -18.78 -16.76 -1.07
N ASP A 96 -18.25 -17.56 -0.15
CA ASP A 96 -18.95 -18.08 1.03
C ASP A 96 -18.17 -17.78 2.33
N VAL A 97 -18.07 -16.48 2.63
CA VAL A 97 -17.42 -15.96 3.85
C VAL A 97 -18.08 -16.44 5.15
N ASN A 98 -19.23 -17.11 5.10
CA ASN A 98 -19.88 -17.71 6.28
C ASN A 98 -19.10 -18.91 6.83
N THR A 99 -18.21 -19.50 6.03
CA THR A 99 -17.26 -20.54 6.46
C THR A 99 -16.12 -19.99 7.34
N ALA A 100 -15.87 -18.68 7.28
CA ALA A 100 -14.86 -17.99 8.08
C ALA A 100 -15.51 -17.25 9.26
N GLU A 101 -14.79 -17.13 10.37
CA GLU A 101 -15.30 -16.39 11.52
C GLU A 101 -14.99 -14.90 11.38
N ARG A 102 -16.03 -14.07 11.19
CA ARG A 102 -15.91 -12.61 11.18
C ARG A 102 -15.81 -12.04 12.60
N ILE A 103 -14.77 -11.25 12.85
CA ILE A 103 -14.55 -10.52 14.10
C ILE A 103 -14.08 -9.10 13.80
N HIS A 104 -14.65 -8.12 14.49
CA HIS A 104 -14.25 -6.71 14.40
C HIS A 104 -12.86 -6.47 15.02
N VAL A 105 -12.09 -5.53 14.46
CA VAL A 105 -10.82 -5.09 15.05
C VAL A 105 -11.07 -4.02 16.13
N ARG A 106 -10.47 -4.21 17.31
CA ARG A 106 -10.52 -3.30 18.46
C ARG A 106 -9.40 -2.28 18.40
N GLN A 107 -8.16 -2.74 18.25
CA GLN A 107 -6.95 -1.89 18.16
C GLN A 107 -5.97 -2.43 17.12
N ILE A 108 -5.03 -1.57 16.74
CA ILE A 108 -3.95 -1.84 15.80
C ILE A 108 -2.63 -1.42 16.48
N TYR A 109 -1.66 -2.33 16.53
CA TYR A 109 -0.32 -2.09 17.03
C TYR A 109 0.69 -2.26 15.89
N VAL A 110 1.25 -1.16 15.41
CA VAL A 110 2.32 -1.14 14.40
C VAL A 110 3.67 -1.07 15.10
N HIS A 111 4.70 -1.71 14.56
CA HIS A 111 6.05 -1.62 15.12
C HIS A 111 6.56 -0.17 15.13
N ASN A 112 7.19 0.25 16.24
CA ASN A 112 7.50 1.66 16.50
C ASN A 112 8.54 2.28 15.56
N SER A 113 9.31 1.45 14.85
CA SER A 113 10.31 1.84 13.85
C SER A 113 9.84 1.61 12.40
N TYR A 114 8.55 1.36 12.17
CA TYR A 114 7.97 1.35 10.82
C TYR A 114 7.79 2.79 10.31
N ILE A 115 8.15 3.01 9.03
CA ILE A 115 7.99 4.27 8.29
C ILE A 115 7.28 3.97 6.96
N ASP A 116 7.85 3.04 6.19
CA ASP A 116 7.32 2.47 4.96
C ASP A 116 7.80 1.01 4.82
N ALA A 117 7.37 0.32 3.77
CA ALA A 117 7.67 -1.10 3.57
C ALA A 117 9.12 -1.38 3.12
N SER A 118 9.79 -0.49 2.36
CA SER A 118 11.16 -0.76 1.88
C SER A 118 12.23 -0.45 2.93
N MET A 119 11.95 0.47 3.87
CA MET A 119 12.69 0.60 5.13
C MET A 119 12.50 -0.58 6.10
N GLY A 120 11.49 -1.43 5.85
CA GLY A 120 11.20 -2.62 6.64
C GLY A 120 10.61 -2.31 8.02
N ASN A 121 10.73 -3.27 8.94
CA ASN A 121 9.92 -3.32 10.17
C ASN A 121 8.41 -3.34 9.89
N ASP A 122 8.02 -3.87 8.72
CA ASP A 122 6.66 -3.88 8.21
C ASP A 122 5.85 -4.99 8.86
N ILE A 123 5.43 -4.73 10.11
CA ILE A 123 4.74 -5.69 10.97
C ILE A 123 3.73 -4.98 11.87
N ALA A 124 2.54 -5.58 11.98
CA ALA A 124 1.47 -5.13 12.85
C ALA A 124 0.75 -6.30 13.52
N VAL A 125 0.25 -6.05 14.74
CA VAL A 125 -0.67 -6.94 15.46
C VAL A 125 -2.03 -6.24 15.59
N LEU A 126 -3.09 -6.95 15.26
CA LEU A 126 -4.48 -6.52 15.45
C LEU A 126 -5.02 -7.17 16.72
N GLU A 127 -5.62 -6.38 17.61
CA GLU A 127 -6.44 -6.88 18.71
C GLU A 127 -7.90 -7.00 18.25
N LEU A 128 -8.51 -8.16 18.46
CA LEU A 128 -9.90 -8.44 18.10
C LEU A 128 -10.86 -8.01 19.22
N GLU A 129 -12.08 -7.64 18.83
CA GLU A 129 -13.11 -7.13 19.76
C GLU A 129 -13.51 -8.14 20.84
N ARG A 130 -13.41 -9.44 20.52
CA ARG A 130 -13.76 -10.59 21.37
C ARG A 130 -12.83 -11.77 21.09
N ASP A 131 -12.88 -12.77 21.94
CA ASP A 131 -12.22 -14.06 21.69
C ASP A 131 -12.87 -14.80 20.50
N PRO A 132 -12.08 -15.43 19.62
CA PRO A 132 -12.55 -16.33 18.57
C PRO A 132 -13.11 -17.65 19.10
N LEU A 133 -13.74 -18.43 18.21
CA LEU A 133 -13.97 -19.85 18.44
C LEU A 133 -12.63 -20.61 18.52
N PRO A 134 -12.57 -21.74 19.26
CA PRO A 134 -11.35 -22.55 19.38
C PRO A 134 -10.74 -22.92 18.03
N ARG A 135 -9.56 -22.36 17.75
CA ARG A 135 -8.88 -22.40 16.44
C ARG A 135 -7.38 -22.57 16.64
N ARG A 136 -6.75 -23.39 15.80
CA ARG A 136 -5.28 -23.55 15.77
C ARG A 136 -4.64 -22.24 15.30
N SER A 137 -3.66 -21.73 16.04
CA SER A 137 -2.82 -20.60 15.63
C SER A 137 -1.58 -21.04 14.83
N VAL A 138 -0.87 -20.07 14.25
CA VAL A 138 0.48 -20.29 13.70
C VAL A 138 1.49 -20.59 14.81
N GLN A 139 2.66 -21.08 14.41
CA GLN A 139 3.87 -21.08 15.23
C GLN A 139 4.85 -20.12 14.58
N ILE A 140 5.29 -19.10 15.32
CA ILE A 140 6.24 -18.10 14.80
C ILE A 140 7.66 -18.69 14.83
N SER A 141 8.45 -18.40 13.80
CA SER A 141 9.88 -18.73 13.75
C SER A 141 10.67 -18.04 14.85
N ASP A 142 11.61 -18.74 15.48
CA ASP A 142 12.72 -18.11 16.19
C ASP A 142 13.98 -18.05 15.31
N SER A 143 15.09 -17.55 15.87
CA SER A 143 16.37 -17.44 15.15
C SER A 143 17.03 -18.79 14.86
N SER A 144 16.68 -19.87 15.56
CA SER A 144 17.13 -21.23 15.21
C SER A 144 16.38 -21.76 13.99
N ASP A 145 15.05 -21.60 13.95
CA ASP A 145 14.24 -21.96 12.76
C ASP A 145 14.71 -21.19 11.51
N PHE A 146 15.01 -19.90 11.65
CA PHE A 146 15.44 -19.07 10.52
C PHE A 146 16.84 -19.45 10.01
N ASN A 147 17.73 -19.91 10.88
CA ASN A 147 19.07 -20.38 10.49
C ASN A 147 19.05 -21.76 9.78
N GLU A 148 17.91 -22.46 9.73
CA GLU A 148 17.74 -23.64 8.85
C GLU A 148 17.55 -23.25 7.37
N LEU A 149 17.20 -22.00 7.07
CA LEU A 149 16.99 -21.53 5.70
C LEU A 149 18.33 -21.40 4.97
N THR A 150 18.43 -22.09 3.84
CA THR A 150 19.54 -22.00 2.89
C THR A 150 19.03 -21.59 1.52
N LYS A 151 19.94 -21.24 0.60
CA LYS A 151 19.53 -20.87 -0.76
C LYS A 151 18.70 -21.99 -1.40
N ASP A 152 17.60 -21.60 -2.04
CA ASP A 152 16.63 -22.50 -2.68
C ASP A 152 15.84 -23.41 -1.72
N SER A 153 15.94 -23.21 -0.38
CA SER A 153 15.03 -23.84 0.58
C SER A 153 13.57 -23.53 0.22
N PRO A 154 12.68 -24.54 0.11
CA PRO A 154 11.30 -24.33 -0.33
C PRO A 154 10.44 -23.77 0.82
N MET A 155 9.82 -22.61 0.57
CA MET A 155 8.90 -21.94 1.49
C MET A 155 7.51 -21.86 0.85
N THR A 156 6.44 -21.91 1.65
CA THR A 156 5.05 -21.86 1.15
C THR A 156 4.38 -20.54 1.50
N VAL A 157 3.99 -19.77 0.49
CA VAL A 157 3.14 -18.57 0.63
C VAL A 157 1.69 -18.99 0.40
N ILE A 158 0.74 -18.41 1.14
CA ILE A 158 -0.70 -18.59 0.91
C ILE A 158 -1.42 -17.24 0.80
N GLY A 159 -2.48 -17.17 0.00
CA GLY A 159 -3.27 -15.95 -0.13
C GLY A 159 -4.32 -15.95 -1.24
N PHE A 160 -4.83 -14.75 -1.53
CA PHE A 160 -5.94 -14.47 -2.45
C PHE A 160 -5.53 -13.56 -3.62
N GLY A 161 -4.24 -13.22 -3.71
CA GLY A 161 -3.70 -12.14 -4.53
C GLY A 161 -3.89 -12.28 -6.03
N LYS A 162 -3.63 -11.17 -6.73
CA LYS A 162 -3.84 -11.05 -8.17
C LYS A 162 -3.09 -12.13 -8.94
N ARG A 163 -3.85 -12.83 -9.77
CA ARG A 163 -3.47 -14.05 -10.49
C ARG A 163 -2.62 -13.78 -11.75
N LYS A 164 -2.39 -12.49 -12.06
CA LYS A 164 -1.50 -11.93 -13.07
C LYS A 164 -1.15 -10.50 -12.64
N GLU A 165 0.10 -10.10 -12.83
CA GLU A 165 0.45 -8.69 -12.97
C GLU A 165 -0.21 -8.13 -14.24
N VAL A 166 -1.00 -7.06 -14.09
CA VAL A 166 -1.59 -6.30 -15.20
C VAL A 166 -1.70 -4.84 -14.76
N ASP A 167 -1.09 -3.92 -15.52
CA ASP A 167 -1.13 -2.48 -15.25
C ASP A 167 -2.58 -1.96 -15.32
N GLY A 168 -3.10 -1.45 -14.21
CA GLY A 168 -4.40 -0.76 -14.12
C GLY A 168 -5.66 -1.62 -14.30
N GLU A 169 -5.59 -2.80 -14.92
CA GLU A 169 -6.78 -3.61 -15.21
C GLU A 169 -7.26 -4.50 -14.05
N LYS A 170 -8.55 -4.83 -14.10
CA LYS A 170 -9.21 -5.78 -13.19
C LYS A 170 -8.96 -7.22 -13.65
N SER A 171 -7.80 -7.77 -13.29
CA SER A 171 -7.71 -9.20 -13.04
C SER A 171 -8.43 -9.49 -11.72
N ASP A 172 -9.46 -10.34 -11.75
CA ASP A 172 -10.19 -10.71 -10.53
C ASP A 172 -9.24 -11.46 -9.56
N PRO A 173 -9.26 -11.11 -8.26
CA PRO A 173 -8.50 -11.82 -7.25
C PRO A 173 -8.96 -13.28 -7.14
N ALA A 174 -8.14 -14.14 -6.53
CA ALA A 174 -8.59 -15.51 -6.27
C ALA A 174 -9.70 -15.47 -5.22
N THR A 175 -10.91 -15.94 -5.55
CA THR A 175 -11.98 -16.06 -4.56
C THR A 175 -11.70 -17.18 -3.56
N ILE A 176 -11.06 -18.27 -4.01
CA ILE A 176 -10.63 -19.37 -3.16
C ILE A 176 -9.14 -19.19 -2.83
N LEU A 177 -8.74 -19.52 -1.60
CA LEU A 177 -7.37 -19.51 -1.12
C LEU A 177 -6.44 -20.37 -2.02
N HIS A 178 -5.27 -19.84 -2.33
CA HIS A 178 -4.22 -20.53 -3.09
C HIS A 178 -2.91 -20.61 -2.30
N GLN A 179 -2.03 -21.52 -2.71
CA GLN A 179 -0.71 -21.76 -2.12
C GLN A 179 0.38 -21.87 -3.21
N VAL A 180 1.57 -21.34 -2.95
CA VAL A 180 2.73 -21.45 -3.86
C VAL A 180 4.02 -21.76 -3.11
N GLN A 181 4.82 -22.68 -3.65
CA GLN A 181 6.18 -22.94 -3.18
C GLN A 181 7.19 -22.03 -3.87
N VAL A 182 7.85 -21.17 -3.10
CA VAL A 182 8.89 -20.22 -3.53
C VAL A 182 10.26 -20.57 -2.91
N PRO A 183 11.38 -20.37 -3.63
CA PRO A 183 12.71 -20.58 -3.08
C PRO A 183 13.16 -19.41 -2.19
N PHE A 184 13.83 -19.70 -1.07
CA PHE A 184 14.53 -18.69 -0.26
C PHE A 184 15.73 -18.10 -1.01
N VAL A 185 15.85 -16.77 -0.99
CA VAL A 185 16.95 -16.01 -1.60
C VAL A 185 17.77 -15.32 -0.51
N PRO A 186 19.04 -15.71 -0.27
CA PRO A 186 19.87 -15.12 0.76
C PRO A 186 20.01 -13.60 0.60
N LEU A 187 19.93 -12.85 1.71
CA LEU A 187 19.94 -11.39 1.71
C LEU A 187 21.08 -10.75 0.88
N PRO A 188 22.35 -11.20 0.93
CA PRO A 188 23.41 -10.63 0.10
C PRO A 188 23.17 -10.77 -1.42
N GLU A 189 22.45 -11.82 -1.84
CA GLU A 189 22.07 -12.03 -3.24
C GLU A 189 20.78 -11.26 -3.59
N CYS A 190 19.87 -11.07 -2.62
CA CYS A 190 18.68 -10.22 -2.78
C CYS A 190 19.02 -8.72 -2.89
N LYS A 191 20.05 -8.23 -2.19
CA LYS A 191 20.55 -6.84 -2.29
C LYS A 191 21.18 -6.47 -3.65
N THR A 192 21.09 -7.36 -4.64
CA THR A 192 21.56 -7.16 -6.03
C THR A 192 20.43 -7.19 -7.07
N LYS A 193 19.17 -7.16 -6.61
CA LYS A 193 17.94 -7.32 -7.42
C LYS A 193 17.31 -5.98 -7.79
N GLY A 194 16.22 -6.02 -8.55
CA GLY A 194 15.50 -4.84 -9.05
C GLY A 194 15.71 -4.57 -10.54
N SER A 195 14.63 -4.25 -11.23
CA SER A 195 14.61 -4.06 -12.70
C SER A 195 15.06 -2.65 -13.11
N ASP A 196 14.62 -1.60 -12.43
CA ASP A 196 14.94 -0.19 -12.65
C ASP A 196 15.83 0.42 -11.54
N GLU A 197 15.95 1.74 -11.44
CA GLU A 197 16.81 2.38 -10.43
C GLU A 197 16.16 2.43 -9.03
N ASP A 198 14.86 2.72 -8.95
CA ASP A 198 14.11 2.77 -7.69
C ASP A 198 14.09 1.39 -7.01
N ALA A 199 13.78 0.32 -7.75
CA ALA A 199 13.79 -1.04 -7.22
C ALA A 199 15.19 -1.45 -6.72
N LYS A 200 16.26 -1.08 -7.44
CA LYS A 200 17.64 -1.39 -7.02
C LYS A 200 18.01 -0.65 -5.73
N ASP A 201 17.59 0.61 -5.58
CA ASP A 201 17.82 1.39 -4.36
C ASP A 201 17.14 0.71 -3.15
N ASP A 202 15.86 0.36 -3.27
CA ASP A 202 15.10 -0.38 -2.24
C ASP A 202 15.73 -1.74 -1.89
N TYR A 203 16.01 -2.60 -2.88
CA TYR A 203 16.68 -3.89 -2.63
C TYR A 203 18.07 -3.69 -2.00
N SER A 204 18.83 -2.67 -2.40
CA SER A 204 20.16 -2.39 -1.84
C SER A 204 20.12 -1.93 -0.38
N LYS A 205 18.98 -1.42 0.11
CA LYS A 205 18.80 -0.94 1.49
C LYS A 205 18.39 -2.02 2.48
N LEU A 206 17.84 -3.15 2.02
CA LEU A 206 17.35 -4.26 2.87
C LEU A 206 18.32 -4.68 3.98
N THR A 207 17.78 -4.99 5.17
CA THR A 207 18.55 -5.46 6.34
C THR A 207 17.97 -6.77 6.88
N ASN A 208 18.56 -7.33 7.93
CA ASN A 208 18.10 -8.59 8.54
C ASN A 208 16.68 -8.53 9.17
N ASN A 209 16.05 -7.35 9.23
CA ASN A 209 14.63 -7.20 9.55
C ASN A 209 13.68 -7.71 8.43
N ALA A 210 14.23 -8.04 7.26
CA ALA A 210 13.52 -8.64 6.14
C ALA A 210 14.36 -9.79 5.52
N PHE A 211 13.70 -10.61 4.71
CA PHE A 211 14.32 -11.61 3.84
C PHE A 211 13.56 -11.69 2.51
N CYS A 212 14.10 -12.45 1.56
CA CYS A 212 13.53 -12.55 0.23
C CYS A 212 13.22 -13.99 -0.16
N ALA A 213 12.14 -14.19 -0.90
CA ALA A 213 11.79 -15.49 -1.50
C ALA A 213 11.02 -15.28 -2.80
N GLY A 214 11.21 -16.18 -3.76
CA GLY A 214 10.54 -16.11 -5.07
C GLY A 214 11.50 -16.27 -6.25
N SER A 215 10.92 -16.54 -7.41
CA SER A 215 11.66 -16.68 -8.67
C SER A 215 10.75 -16.34 -9.86
N PHE A 216 11.32 -16.31 -11.07
CA PHE A 216 10.55 -15.99 -12.27
C PHE A 216 9.33 -16.94 -12.41
N GLY A 217 8.14 -16.36 -12.46
CA GLY A 217 6.88 -17.12 -12.53
C GLY A 217 6.44 -17.78 -11.22
N LYS A 218 7.02 -17.42 -10.06
CA LYS A 218 6.61 -17.90 -8.73
C LYS A 218 6.80 -16.84 -7.65
N ASP A 219 5.70 -16.22 -7.21
CA ASP A 219 5.71 -15.12 -6.25
C ASP A 219 4.32 -14.86 -5.64
N SER A 220 4.31 -14.10 -4.55
CA SER A 220 3.15 -13.36 -4.03
C SER A 220 2.72 -12.23 -4.98
N CYS A 221 1.52 -11.66 -4.81
CA CYS A 221 1.07 -10.50 -5.59
C CYS A 221 0.04 -9.62 -4.86
N PHE A 222 -0.39 -8.52 -5.50
CA PHE A 222 -1.40 -7.58 -4.98
C PHE A 222 -2.61 -8.28 -4.33
N GLY A 223 -2.78 -8.10 -3.02
CA GLY A 223 -3.81 -8.76 -2.20
C GLY A 223 -3.27 -9.85 -1.26
N ASP A 224 -2.04 -10.32 -1.48
CA ASP A 224 -1.32 -11.20 -0.53
C ASP A 224 -0.57 -10.40 0.55
N SER A 225 -0.42 -9.07 0.39
CA SER A 225 0.12 -8.13 1.38
C SER A 225 -0.34 -8.44 2.81
N GLY A 226 0.57 -8.52 3.77
CA GLY A 226 0.28 -8.90 5.15
C GLY A 226 0.03 -10.40 5.39
N GLY A 227 -0.11 -11.20 4.32
CA GLY A 227 -0.28 -12.65 4.38
C GLY A 227 0.99 -13.39 4.84
N PRO A 228 0.85 -14.65 5.29
CA PRO A 228 1.95 -15.42 5.86
C PRO A 228 2.79 -16.19 4.83
N ILE A 229 4.10 -16.32 5.11
CA ILE A 229 4.99 -17.29 4.45
C ILE A 229 5.53 -18.30 5.48
N PHE A 230 5.48 -19.58 5.12
CA PHE A 230 5.81 -20.72 5.98
C PHE A 230 7.05 -21.48 5.50
N PHE A 231 7.75 -22.11 6.44
CA PHE A 231 8.77 -23.13 6.20
C PHE A 231 8.46 -24.35 7.07
N ASP A 232 8.72 -25.54 6.54
CA ASP A 232 8.60 -26.80 7.27
C ASP A 232 9.97 -27.15 7.86
N SER A 233 10.28 -26.54 9.00
CA SER A 233 11.53 -26.74 9.76
C SER A 233 11.63 -28.15 10.35
N ASN A 234 12.80 -28.53 10.85
CA ASN A 234 12.94 -29.75 11.65
C ASN A 234 12.05 -29.75 12.91
N ASN A 235 11.60 -28.57 13.35
CA ASN A 235 10.66 -28.34 14.46
C ASN A 235 9.20 -28.11 13.96
N GLY A 236 8.88 -28.55 12.74
CA GLY A 236 7.56 -28.47 12.12
C GLY A 236 7.27 -27.18 11.37
N ARG A 237 6.01 -26.99 10.94
CA ARG A 237 5.57 -25.82 10.17
C ARG A 237 5.66 -24.53 11.01
N LYS A 238 6.57 -23.64 10.64
CA LYS A 238 6.75 -22.30 11.22
C LYS A 238 6.36 -21.22 10.21
N GLN A 239 5.77 -20.13 10.67
CA GLN A 239 5.67 -18.89 9.89
C GLN A 239 6.98 -18.13 10.03
N MET A 240 7.68 -17.94 8.91
CA MET A 240 8.97 -17.26 8.88
C MET A 240 8.83 -15.76 8.62
N GLY A 241 7.74 -15.37 7.94
CA GLY A 241 7.56 -14.00 7.50
C GLY A 241 6.13 -13.56 7.24
N VAL A 242 6.03 -12.30 6.87
CA VAL A 242 4.82 -11.58 6.44
C VAL A 242 5.11 -10.93 5.09
N VAL A 243 4.23 -11.10 4.09
CA VAL A 243 4.35 -10.49 2.76
C VAL A 243 4.39 -8.96 2.89
N SER A 244 5.48 -8.34 2.44
CA SER A 244 5.71 -6.89 2.57
C SER A 244 5.63 -6.18 1.21
N TRP A 245 6.57 -6.41 0.29
CA TRP A 245 6.61 -5.75 -1.03
C TRP A 245 7.37 -6.56 -2.08
N GLY A 246 7.39 -6.08 -3.34
CA GLY A 246 8.20 -6.63 -4.42
C GLY A 246 8.22 -5.71 -5.65
N ASP A 247 9.24 -5.85 -6.51
CA ASP A 247 9.26 -5.24 -7.85
C ASP A 247 8.34 -6.06 -8.79
N GLY A 248 7.08 -5.63 -8.87
CA GLY A 248 6.01 -6.35 -9.56
C GLY A 248 5.62 -7.65 -8.87
N CYS A 249 5.19 -8.64 -9.64
CA CYS A 249 4.88 -9.99 -9.15
C CYS A 249 5.51 -11.05 -10.04
N GLY A 250 6.45 -11.84 -9.53
CA GLY A 250 7.06 -12.97 -10.26
C GLY A 250 7.88 -12.57 -11.49
N ARG A 251 8.31 -11.31 -11.57
CA ARG A 251 9.21 -10.79 -12.61
C ARG A 251 10.58 -11.47 -12.51
N ALA A 252 11.35 -11.43 -13.60
CA ALA A 252 12.74 -11.89 -13.55
C ALA A 252 13.57 -10.97 -12.63
N ASN A 253 14.49 -11.55 -11.86
CA ASN A 253 15.38 -10.84 -10.93
C ASN A 253 14.68 -9.94 -9.89
N SER A 254 13.43 -10.26 -9.54
CA SER A 254 12.60 -9.48 -8.61
C SER A 254 11.90 -10.44 -7.62
N PRO A 255 12.57 -10.87 -6.54
CA PRO A 255 11.94 -11.72 -5.53
C PRO A 255 11.05 -10.89 -4.59
N GLY A 256 9.95 -11.47 -4.11
CA GLY A 256 9.17 -10.89 -3.04
C GLY A 256 9.99 -10.71 -1.77
N VAL A 257 9.69 -9.65 -1.02
CA VAL A 257 10.31 -9.27 0.24
C VAL A 257 9.31 -9.50 1.37
N TYR A 258 9.80 -10.12 2.44
CA TYR A 258 9.02 -10.56 3.58
C TYR A 258 9.67 -10.07 4.88
N THR A 259 8.87 -9.56 5.82
CA THR A 259 9.37 -9.18 7.15
C THR A 259 9.88 -10.43 7.87
N ASN A 260 11.08 -10.38 8.44
CA ASN A 260 11.71 -11.52 9.12
C ASN A 260 11.19 -11.66 10.55
N LEU A 261 10.32 -12.63 10.83
CA LEU A 261 9.69 -12.74 12.15
C LEU A 261 10.66 -13.14 13.27
N SER A 262 11.76 -13.82 12.94
CA SER A 262 12.77 -14.28 13.90
C SER A 262 13.55 -13.18 14.65
N VAL A 263 13.35 -11.91 14.27
CA VAL A 263 13.88 -10.74 14.99
C VAL A 263 12.81 -9.89 15.68
N PHE A 264 11.53 -10.32 15.63
CA PHE A 264 10.40 -9.60 16.23
C PHE A 264 9.68 -10.38 17.34
N ASN A 265 10.13 -11.58 17.72
CA ASN A 265 9.50 -12.41 18.76
C ASN A 265 9.21 -11.64 20.05
N ASP A 266 10.17 -10.86 20.54
CA ASP A 266 10.02 -10.09 21.77
C ASP A 266 8.98 -8.97 21.65
N TRP A 267 8.88 -8.31 20.49
CA TRP A 267 7.85 -7.31 20.22
C TRP A 267 6.46 -7.94 20.03
N LEU A 268 6.39 -9.13 19.42
CA LEU A 268 5.17 -9.90 19.25
C LEU A 268 4.62 -10.40 20.58
N ASP A 269 5.47 -10.89 21.48
CA ASP A 269 5.09 -11.27 22.84
C ASP A 269 4.53 -10.06 23.60
N ASP A 270 5.23 -8.92 23.54
CA ASP A 270 4.82 -7.65 24.16
C ASP A 270 3.44 -7.17 23.68
N GLN A 271 3.11 -7.30 22.39
CA GLN A 271 1.79 -6.91 21.88
C GLN A 271 0.68 -7.90 22.30
N GLN A 272 1.04 -9.12 22.71
CA GLN A 272 0.10 -10.16 23.14
C GLN A 272 -0.16 -10.15 24.67
N LEU A 273 0.59 -9.36 25.44
CA LEU A 273 0.41 -9.22 26.90
C LEU A 273 -0.98 -8.72 27.32
N GLY A 274 -1.70 -8.02 26.44
CA GLY A 274 -3.07 -7.57 26.68
C GLY A 274 -3.26 -6.10 27.04
N LEU A 275 -2.21 -5.26 26.95
CA LEU A 275 -2.38 -3.82 27.11
C LEU A 275 -3.12 -3.22 25.91
N SER A 276 -4.42 -2.96 26.07
CA SER A 276 -5.30 -2.42 25.04
C SER A 276 -5.35 -0.89 25.07
N TYR A 277 -4.95 -0.25 23.97
CA TYR A 277 -4.94 1.21 23.81
C TYR A 277 -4.92 1.60 22.33
N ARG A 278 -5.34 2.83 22.00
CA ARG A 278 -5.28 3.32 20.61
C ARG A 278 -3.87 3.80 20.28
N GLN A 279 -3.03 2.89 19.78
CA GLN A 279 -1.60 3.15 19.53
C GLN A 279 -1.34 4.33 18.58
N LYS A 280 -2.00 4.37 17.42
CA LYS A 280 -1.85 5.43 16.42
C LYS A 280 -3.19 6.07 16.10
N ARG A 281 -3.32 7.37 16.32
CA ARG A 281 -4.44 8.19 15.86
C ARG A 281 -3.90 9.25 14.91
N ASP A 282 -4.50 9.37 13.73
CA ASP A 282 -4.30 10.51 12.84
C ASP A 282 -5.44 11.51 13.03
N LEU A 283 -5.10 12.80 13.16
CA LEU A 283 -6.06 13.90 13.23
C LEU A 283 -6.35 14.50 11.85
N GLY A 284 -5.57 14.17 10.83
CA GLY A 284 -5.58 14.85 9.55
C GLY A 284 -5.03 16.27 9.67
N VAL A 285 -5.68 17.23 9.01
CA VAL A 285 -5.22 18.62 9.02
C VAL A 285 -5.64 19.33 10.30
N VAL A 286 -4.67 19.90 11.01
CA VAL A 286 -4.84 20.62 12.28
C VAL A 286 -4.33 22.06 12.09
N ARG A 287 -4.87 23.02 12.86
CA ARG A 287 -4.33 24.40 12.88
C ARG A 287 -3.17 24.50 13.87
N PRO A 288 -2.21 25.41 13.70
CA PRO A 288 -1.30 25.79 14.79
C PRO A 288 -2.11 26.26 16.01
N GLY A 289 -1.68 25.87 17.21
CA GLY A 289 -2.42 26.15 18.45
C GLY A 289 -2.14 25.16 19.59
N THR A 290 -2.81 25.39 20.72
CA THR A 290 -2.72 24.56 21.93
C THR A 290 -3.96 23.68 22.09
N TYR A 291 -3.74 22.42 22.46
CA TYR A 291 -4.73 21.35 22.52
C TYR A 291 -4.49 20.43 23.73
N THR A 292 -5.48 19.58 24.06
CA THR A 292 -5.30 18.43 24.95
C THR A 292 -5.75 17.13 24.28
N HIS A 293 -5.24 16.00 24.76
CA HIS A 293 -5.68 14.67 24.37
C HIS A 293 -5.66 13.75 25.60
N ASN A 294 -6.65 12.86 25.70
CA ASN A 294 -6.66 11.78 26.68
C ASN A 294 -6.53 10.43 25.97
N LEU A 295 -5.68 9.55 26.50
CA LEU A 295 -5.49 8.19 26.03
C LEU A 295 -5.70 7.20 27.18
N THR A 296 -6.77 6.42 27.09
CA THR A 296 -7.08 5.32 28.00
C THR A 296 -6.29 4.07 27.61
N PHE A 297 -5.73 3.39 28.61
CA PHE A 297 -5.11 2.08 28.53
C PHE A 297 -5.91 1.09 29.39
N THR A 298 -6.13 -0.13 28.91
CA THR A 298 -6.87 -1.18 29.64
C THR A 298 -6.10 -2.50 29.57
N ASN A 299 -5.90 -3.17 30.70
CA ASN A 299 -5.25 -4.48 30.71
C ASN A 299 -6.29 -5.59 30.45
N ASN A 300 -6.42 -6.00 29.19
CA ASN A 300 -7.20 -7.16 28.75
C ASN A 300 -6.45 -8.50 28.95
N GLY A 301 -5.24 -8.48 29.52
CA GLY A 301 -4.42 -9.65 29.83
C GLY A 301 -4.77 -10.31 31.16
N ASN A 302 -4.18 -11.49 31.41
CA ASN A 302 -4.40 -12.29 32.62
C ASN A 302 -3.37 -12.03 33.73
N ALA A 303 -2.44 -11.08 33.53
CA ALA A 303 -1.35 -10.77 34.44
C ALA A 303 -1.16 -9.25 34.57
N ASP A 304 -0.57 -8.83 35.68
CA ASP A 304 -0.32 -7.42 36.00
C ASP A 304 0.74 -6.80 35.08
N ILE A 305 0.49 -5.59 34.59
CA ILE A 305 1.41 -4.85 33.72
C ILE A 305 1.96 -3.64 34.48
N ASN A 306 3.27 -3.61 34.72
CA ASN A 306 3.95 -2.54 35.44
C ASN A 306 4.36 -1.41 34.48
N LEU A 307 3.80 -0.22 34.70
CA LEU A 307 3.90 0.98 33.87
C LEU A 307 4.64 2.08 34.64
N GLY A 308 5.80 2.50 34.12
CA GLY A 308 6.75 3.36 34.78
C GLY A 308 6.71 4.83 34.34
N ASN A 309 7.90 5.41 34.16
CA ASN A 309 8.07 6.79 33.75
C ASN A 309 7.46 7.05 32.36
N THR A 310 6.79 8.20 32.23
CA THR A 310 6.08 8.60 31.01
C THR A 310 6.69 9.89 30.44
N PHE A 311 6.92 9.91 29.13
CA PHE A 311 7.38 11.07 28.36
C PHE A 311 6.36 11.40 27.27
N VAL A 312 6.10 12.68 27.05
CA VAL A 312 5.34 13.17 25.90
C VAL A 312 6.07 14.34 25.26
N PHE A 313 6.14 14.37 23.93
CA PHE A 313 6.81 15.43 23.16
C PHE A 313 6.25 15.51 21.74
N VAL A 314 6.29 16.71 21.13
CA VAL A 314 6.07 16.89 19.69
C VAL A 314 7.36 16.51 18.97
N VAL A 315 7.27 15.77 17.87
CA VAL A 315 8.45 15.42 17.06
C VAL A 315 8.80 16.57 16.11
N GLY A 316 10.05 17.05 16.19
CA GLY A 316 10.57 18.14 15.37
C GLY A 316 11.85 18.73 15.96
N ILE A 317 12.34 19.81 15.34
CA ILE A 317 13.48 20.62 15.82
C ILE A 317 13.07 21.99 16.40
N SER A 318 11.76 22.28 16.43
CA SER A 318 11.21 23.51 17.00
C SER A 318 11.53 23.63 18.49
N ARG A 319 11.57 24.88 18.96
CA ARG A 319 11.70 25.23 20.38
C ARG A 319 10.42 25.82 20.97
N THR A 320 9.35 25.91 20.17
CA THR A 320 8.05 26.51 20.52
C THR A 320 6.88 25.52 20.38
N ASP A 321 7.05 24.45 19.59
CA ASP A 321 6.30 23.21 19.80
C ASP A 321 6.57 22.69 21.23
N ALA A 322 5.54 22.17 21.91
CA ALA A 322 5.68 21.59 23.25
C ALA A 322 4.62 20.53 23.52
N ALA A 323 4.89 19.61 24.44
CA ALA A 323 3.85 18.78 25.05
C ALA A 323 4.18 18.51 26.52
N ALA A 324 3.16 18.30 27.35
CA ALA A 324 3.31 18.01 28.76
C ALA A 324 2.19 17.10 29.26
N ILE A 325 2.51 16.22 30.22
CA ILE A 325 1.52 15.42 30.93
C ILE A 325 0.70 16.36 31.84
N VAL A 326 -0.62 16.32 31.69
CA VAL A 326 -1.59 17.05 32.52
C VAL A 326 -2.10 16.16 33.65
N ASN A 327 -2.40 14.89 33.33
CA ASN A 327 -2.82 13.86 34.29
C ASN A 327 -2.30 12.49 33.84
N ASN A 328 -2.01 11.60 34.79
CA ASN A 328 -1.57 10.23 34.51
C ASN A 328 -1.94 9.31 35.68
N SER A 329 -2.95 8.48 35.50
CA SER A 329 -3.36 7.45 36.48
C SER A 329 -2.76 6.07 36.20
N CYS A 330 -1.90 5.94 35.17
CA CYS A 330 -1.28 4.68 34.77
C CYS A 330 0.02 4.34 35.52
N THR A 331 0.60 5.25 36.29
CA THR A 331 1.90 5.02 36.93
C THR A 331 1.79 3.98 38.07
N GLY A 332 2.53 2.88 37.96
CA GLY A 332 2.50 1.76 38.90
C GLY A 332 2.03 0.47 38.22
N VAL A 333 1.20 -0.31 38.91
CA VAL A 333 0.77 -1.63 38.43
C VAL A 333 -0.66 -1.56 37.90
N LEU A 334 -0.85 -1.81 36.61
CA LEU A 334 -2.16 -1.95 35.98
C LEU A 334 -2.59 -3.42 36.02
N ALA A 335 -3.46 -3.74 36.98
CA ALA A 335 -3.98 -5.09 37.20
C ALA A 335 -4.88 -5.59 36.06
N SER A 336 -5.04 -6.91 35.94
CA SER A 336 -5.94 -7.54 34.96
C SER A 336 -7.37 -6.98 35.08
N GLY A 337 -7.96 -6.60 33.93
CA GLY A 337 -9.29 -6.01 33.82
C GLY A 337 -9.38 -4.52 34.22
N ALA A 338 -8.30 -3.90 34.69
CA ALA A 338 -8.29 -2.49 35.08
C ALA A 338 -7.97 -1.56 33.89
N SER A 339 -8.42 -0.31 34.01
CA SER A 339 -8.11 0.79 33.08
C SER A 339 -7.45 1.97 33.79
N CYS A 340 -6.66 2.73 33.05
CA CYS A 340 -6.03 3.97 33.47
C CYS A 340 -5.96 4.96 32.30
N ASP A 341 -5.67 6.23 32.59
CA ASP A 341 -5.73 7.32 31.62
C ASP A 341 -4.47 8.18 31.68
N VAL A 342 -4.03 8.64 30.51
CA VAL A 342 -2.99 9.67 30.37
C VAL A 342 -3.58 10.85 29.58
N GLU A 343 -3.73 11.98 30.25
CA GLU A 343 -4.07 13.25 29.62
C GLU A 343 -2.80 14.08 29.41
N PHE A 344 -2.61 14.59 28.20
CA PHE A 344 -1.51 15.48 27.86
C PHE A 344 -1.97 16.70 27.09
N SER A 345 -1.35 17.84 27.37
CA SER A 345 -1.43 19.03 26.54
C SER A 345 -0.35 19.01 25.47
N TYR A 346 -0.65 19.58 24.31
CA TYR A 346 0.31 19.77 23.23
C TYR A 346 0.08 21.09 22.52
N ASN A 347 1.16 21.74 22.12
CA ASN A 347 1.18 23.02 21.43
C ASN A 347 1.95 22.84 20.12
N ILE A 348 1.34 23.23 19.01
CA ILE A 348 1.91 23.12 17.66
C ILE A 348 2.11 24.54 17.12
N THR A 349 3.35 24.91 16.77
CA THR A 349 3.67 26.21 16.18
C THR A 349 4.15 26.14 14.75
N GLU A 350 4.86 25.08 14.34
CA GLU A 350 5.33 24.96 12.94
C GLU A 350 4.31 24.23 12.05
N HIS A 351 4.14 24.74 10.83
CA HIS A 351 3.32 24.14 9.77
C HIS A 351 4.01 22.95 9.10
N LYS A 352 3.83 21.74 9.65
CA LYS A 352 4.45 20.49 9.17
C LYS A 352 3.54 19.27 9.35
N GLN A 353 3.80 18.23 8.56
CA GLN A 353 3.35 16.87 8.86
C GLN A 353 4.25 16.29 9.96
N SER A 354 3.69 15.97 11.13
CA SER A 354 4.43 15.34 12.25
C SER A 354 3.46 14.61 13.20
N TYR A 355 3.92 14.31 14.42
CA TYR A 355 3.12 13.68 15.47
C TYR A 355 3.58 14.09 16.87
N VAL A 356 2.64 14.05 17.82
CA VAL A 356 2.96 13.98 19.25
C VAL A 356 3.26 12.52 19.57
N LYS A 357 4.39 12.26 20.24
CA LYS A 357 4.78 10.93 20.69
C LYS A 357 4.61 10.83 22.20
N LEU A 358 3.94 9.77 22.64
CA LEU A 358 3.91 9.31 24.02
C LEU A 358 4.79 8.05 24.14
N ILE A 359 5.62 8.00 25.18
CA ILE A 359 6.43 6.83 25.55
C ILE A 359 6.25 6.58 27.04
N MET A 360 5.90 5.34 27.41
CA MET A 360 5.75 4.93 28.81
C MET A 360 6.62 3.70 29.04
N GLY A 361 7.59 3.78 29.95
CA GLY A 361 8.42 2.63 30.28
C GLY A 361 7.58 1.49 30.87
N SER A 362 7.93 0.24 30.60
CA SER A 362 7.24 -0.92 31.17
C SER A 362 8.23 -2.03 31.49
N SER A 363 8.24 -2.51 32.74
CA SER A 363 9.09 -3.63 33.14
C SER A 363 8.46 -5.00 32.85
N ALA A 364 7.24 -5.01 32.32
CA ALA A 364 6.59 -6.22 31.81
C ALA A 364 6.88 -6.43 30.32
N TYR A 365 7.24 -5.36 29.59
CA TYR A 365 7.59 -5.41 28.18
C TYR A 365 9.08 -5.75 28.02
N LYS A 366 9.40 -6.73 27.18
CA LYS A 366 10.77 -7.09 26.79
C LYS A 366 11.45 -5.97 25.99
N THR A 367 10.69 -5.25 25.16
CA THR A 367 11.12 -4.03 24.47
C THR A 367 11.22 -2.81 25.40
N GLY A 368 10.79 -2.94 26.66
CA GLY A 368 10.97 -1.98 27.73
C GLY A 368 10.04 -0.75 27.70
N ALA A 369 9.23 -0.55 26.66
CA ALA A 369 8.37 0.61 26.55
C ALA A 369 7.10 0.40 25.71
N VAL A 370 6.03 1.06 26.13
CA VAL A 370 4.78 1.27 25.39
C VAL A 370 4.89 2.56 24.58
N HIS A 371 4.31 2.58 23.38
CA HIS A 371 4.44 3.68 22.42
C HIS A 371 3.09 4.08 21.83
N ALA A 372 2.70 5.35 21.98
CA ALA A 372 1.51 5.89 21.32
C ALA A 372 1.81 7.19 20.54
N TYR A 373 0.98 7.46 19.53
CA TYR A 373 1.22 8.47 18.49
C TYR A 373 -0.07 9.22 18.15
N LEU A 374 0.03 10.55 18.08
CA LEU A 374 -1.04 11.45 17.62
C LEU A 374 -0.53 12.25 16.42
N TYR A 375 -0.79 11.78 15.20
CA TYR A 375 -0.34 12.39 13.95
C TYR A 375 -1.19 13.61 13.58
N PHE A 376 -0.55 14.58 12.93
CA PHE A 376 -1.17 15.81 12.44
C PHE A 376 -0.44 16.35 11.20
N ASP A 377 -1.19 17.05 10.34
CA ASP A 377 -0.68 17.90 9.26
C ASP A 377 -1.01 19.35 9.63
N ALA A 378 -0.04 20.10 10.17
CA ALA A 378 -0.28 21.45 10.65
C ALA A 378 -0.26 22.44 9.47
N LEU A 379 -1.43 22.98 9.12
CA LEU A 379 -1.62 23.90 8.00
C LEU A 379 -2.70 24.93 8.34
N ASP A 380 -2.67 26.09 7.71
CA ASP A 380 -3.70 27.14 7.80
C ASP A 380 -4.79 27.02 6.75
N ALA A 381 -5.84 27.82 6.86
CA ALA A 381 -6.90 27.89 5.86
C ALA A 381 -6.39 28.69 4.64
N ALA A 382 -6.62 28.18 3.43
CA ALA A 382 -6.34 28.98 2.24
C ALA A 382 -7.20 30.26 2.24
N PRO A 383 -6.64 31.43 1.89
CA PRO A 383 -7.39 32.68 1.80
C PRO A 383 -8.58 32.57 0.84
N SER A 384 -9.62 33.38 1.08
CA SER A 384 -10.85 33.38 0.27
C SER A 384 -10.60 33.60 -1.23
N GLU A 385 -9.55 34.34 -1.59
CA GLU A 385 -9.09 34.52 -2.98
C GLU A 385 -8.56 33.21 -3.59
N THR A 386 -7.74 32.46 -2.85
CA THR A 386 -7.21 31.14 -3.26
C THR A 386 -8.32 30.10 -3.37
N VAL A 387 -9.29 30.12 -2.45
CA VAL A 387 -10.50 29.27 -2.53
C VAL A 387 -11.35 29.65 -3.75
N SER A 388 -11.50 30.95 -4.03
CA SER A 388 -12.26 31.44 -5.20
C SER A 388 -11.59 31.06 -6.53
N PHE A 389 -10.25 31.08 -6.59
CA PHE A 389 -9.48 30.64 -7.75
C PHE A 389 -9.64 29.13 -8.04
N LEU A 390 -9.76 28.32 -6.98
CA LEU A 390 -9.93 26.87 -7.05
C LEU A 390 -11.39 26.40 -7.09
N ALA A 391 -12.36 27.32 -7.14
CA ALA A 391 -13.80 27.01 -7.07
C ALA A 391 -14.35 26.22 -8.28
N ASN A 392 -13.52 25.97 -9.30
CA ASN A 392 -13.83 25.06 -10.41
C ASN A 392 -13.50 23.58 -10.10
N LEU A 393 -12.85 23.29 -8.97
CA LEU A 393 -12.54 21.93 -8.52
C LEU A 393 -13.57 21.44 -7.49
N PRO A 394 -13.94 20.14 -7.50
CA PRO A 394 -14.75 19.53 -6.45
C PRO A 394 -13.89 19.20 -5.21
N VAL A 395 -13.14 20.19 -4.70
CA VAL A 395 -12.34 20.09 -3.47
C VAL A 395 -13.21 20.55 -2.28
N HIS A 396 -13.09 19.88 -1.13
CA HIS A 396 -13.84 20.30 0.07
C HIS A 396 -13.09 21.38 0.84
N ASN A 397 -11.80 21.16 1.10
CA ASN A 397 -10.96 22.08 1.86
C ASN A 397 -9.64 22.35 1.10
N THR A 398 -9.17 23.60 1.16
CA THR A 398 -7.84 23.99 0.69
C THR A 398 -7.04 24.53 1.88
N HIS A 399 -5.82 24.03 2.07
CA HIS A 399 -4.94 24.40 3.18
C HIS A 399 -3.55 24.78 2.67
N VAL A 400 -2.82 25.60 3.43
CA VAL A 400 -1.49 26.14 3.08
C VAL A 400 -0.58 26.20 4.31
N ASN A 401 0.74 26.25 4.13
CA ASN A 401 1.66 26.56 5.22
C ASN A 401 1.91 28.07 5.37
N ASP A 402 2.84 28.42 6.26
CA ASP A 402 3.41 29.75 6.52
C ASP A 402 4.13 30.39 5.31
N HIS A 403 4.55 29.59 4.33
CA HIS A 403 4.93 30.05 2.99
C HIS A 403 3.85 29.70 1.95
N PRO A 404 2.65 30.30 2.01
CA PRO A 404 1.48 29.84 1.27
C PRO A 404 1.62 30.01 -0.24
N TRP A 405 0.89 29.20 -1.00
CA TRP A 405 0.58 29.50 -2.40
C TRP A 405 -0.58 30.50 -2.46
N THR A 406 -0.41 31.58 -3.21
CA THR A 406 -1.38 32.69 -3.31
C THR A 406 -1.66 33.04 -4.78
N VAL A 407 -2.79 33.70 -5.04
CA VAL A 407 -3.20 34.06 -6.41
C VAL A 407 -2.34 35.21 -6.93
N VAL A 408 -1.68 35.00 -8.07
CA VAL A 408 -0.89 36.01 -8.77
C VAL A 408 -1.24 35.98 -10.26
N GLY A 409 -2.02 36.97 -10.70
CA GLY A 409 -2.49 37.07 -12.08
C GLY A 409 -3.47 35.96 -12.45
N ASN A 410 -3.01 34.94 -13.20
CA ASN A 410 -3.83 33.81 -13.67
C ASN A 410 -3.35 32.44 -13.14
N GLY A 411 -2.54 32.43 -12.08
CA GLY A 411 -2.06 31.22 -11.42
C GLY A 411 -1.98 31.37 -9.91
N LEU A 412 -1.80 30.24 -9.22
CA LEU A 412 -1.29 30.21 -7.86
C LEU A 412 0.24 30.22 -7.93
N GLN A 413 0.89 31.19 -7.30
CA GLN A 413 2.35 31.25 -7.16
C GLN A 413 2.73 30.93 -5.71
N THR A 414 3.88 30.30 -5.52
CA THR A 414 4.54 30.23 -4.21
C THR A 414 4.81 31.64 -3.66
N SER A 415 4.69 31.80 -2.34
CA SER A 415 5.28 32.94 -1.65
C SER A 415 6.81 32.94 -1.79
N ALA A 416 7.45 34.08 -1.52
CA ALA A 416 8.90 34.10 -1.33
C ALA A 416 9.27 33.32 -0.06
N LEU A 417 10.24 32.42 -0.15
CA LEU A 417 10.67 31.55 0.96
C LEU A 417 12.21 31.52 1.12
N PRO A 418 12.74 31.28 2.33
CA PRO A 418 14.16 31.08 2.57
C PRO A 418 14.72 29.82 1.91
N ALA A 419 16.04 29.75 1.78
CA ALA A 419 16.74 28.53 1.38
C ALA A 419 16.67 27.48 2.50
N GLY A 420 16.15 26.30 2.19
CA GLY A 420 15.95 25.19 3.13
C GLY A 420 14.47 24.91 3.43
N GLU A 421 13.58 25.87 3.15
CA GLU A 421 12.15 25.79 3.45
C GLU A 421 11.33 25.25 2.26
N GLU A 422 10.02 25.03 2.50
CA GLU A 422 9.07 24.64 1.46
C GLU A 422 7.77 25.46 1.48
N SER A 423 7.17 25.61 0.29
CA SER A 423 5.89 26.27 0.05
C SER A 423 4.85 25.22 -0.33
N VAL A 424 3.78 25.11 0.46
CA VAL A 424 2.84 24.00 0.48
C VAL A 424 1.43 24.46 0.20
N ILE A 425 0.73 23.73 -0.67
CA ILE A 425 -0.73 23.77 -0.77
C ILE A 425 -1.30 22.35 -0.82
N LEU A 426 -2.33 22.12 -0.02
CA LEU A 426 -3.04 20.85 0.10
C LEU A 426 -4.48 21.01 -0.37
N LEU A 427 -4.88 20.20 -1.35
CA LEU A 427 -6.26 20.02 -1.79
C LEU A 427 -6.83 18.79 -1.09
N GLU A 428 -7.83 18.96 -0.22
CA GLU A 428 -8.36 17.88 0.61
C GLU A 428 -9.78 17.44 0.18
N ASN A 429 -9.99 16.12 0.20
CA ASN A 429 -11.23 15.43 -0.16
C ASN A 429 -11.66 15.64 -1.62
N LEU A 430 -10.72 15.52 -2.56
CA LEU A 430 -11.01 15.41 -3.99
C LEU A 430 -11.60 14.02 -4.32
N PRO A 431 -12.69 13.92 -5.11
CA PRO A 431 -13.25 12.65 -5.56
C PRO A 431 -12.35 11.91 -6.57
N GLN A 432 -12.71 10.66 -6.88
CA GLN A 432 -12.01 9.82 -7.84
C GLN A 432 -12.03 10.42 -9.25
N GLY A 433 -10.86 10.69 -9.84
CA GLY A 433 -10.73 11.28 -11.18
C GLY A 433 -9.30 11.68 -11.52
N ARG A 434 -9.14 12.66 -12.41
CA ARG A 434 -7.85 13.24 -12.79
C ARG A 434 -7.77 14.72 -12.40
N LEU A 435 -6.65 15.13 -11.80
CA LEU A 435 -6.30 16.53 -11.61
C LEU A 435 -5.33 16.95 -12.73
N LYS A 436 -5.75 17.87 -13.60
CA LYS A 436 -4.96 18.44 -14.70
C LYS A 436 -4.46 19.83 -14.29
N PHE A 437 -3.21 20.17 -14.57
CA PHE A 437 -2.64 21.50 -14.29
C PHE A 437 -1.48 21.83 -15.23
N HIS A 438 -1.25 23.11 -15.47
CA HIS A 438 0.00 23.64 -16.01
C HIS A 438 0.91 24.05 -14.86
N TYR A 439 2.18 23.64 -14.89
CA TYR A 439 3.20 24.11 -13.94
C TYR A 439 4.24 24.97 -14.67
N LYS A 440 4.85 25.91 -13.94
CA LYS A 440 6.03 26.67 -14.37
C LYS A 440 6.95 26.88 -13.17
N LEU A 441 8.18 26.38 -13.23
CA LEU A 441 9.20 26.62 -12.21
C LEU A 441 10.23 27.61 -12.72
N SER A 442 10.83 28.40 -11.83
CA SER A 442 11.92 29.34 -12.17
C SER A 442 12.86 29.49 -10.98
N SER A 443 14.09 29.00 -11.13
CA SER A 443 15.21 29.14 -10.18
C SER A 443 16.51 28.76 -10.88
N SER A 444 17.59 29.47 -10.61
CA SER A 444 18.95 29.11 -11.06
C SER A 444 19.55 27.92 -10.31
N GLU A 445 19.02 27.55 -9.14
CA GLU A 445 19.38 26.31 -8.42
C GLU A 445 18.64 25.10 -9.01
N VAL A 446 19.35 23.99 -9.21
CA VAL A 446 18.82 22.76 -9.84
C VAL A 446 18.07 21.85 -8.86
N LEU A 447 18.33 22.01 -7.55
CA LEU A 447 17.64 21.29 -6.48
C LEU A 447 16.33 21.97 -6.03
N ASP A 448 16.00 23.16 -6.55
CA ASP A 448 14.73 23.85 -6.32
C ASP A 448 13.61 23.23 -7.16
N GLN A 449 12.80 22.40 -6.51
CA GLN A 449 11.99 21.37 -7.18
C GLN A 449 10.57 21.30 -6.60
N LEU A 450 9.59 21.03 -7.46
CA LEU A 450 8.19 20.82 -7.08
C LEU A 450 7.94 19.31 -6.98
N PHE A 451 7.56 18.87 -5.79
CA PHE A 451 7.15 17.51 -5.48
C PHE A 451 5.63 17.49 -5.32
N VAL A 452 4.97 16.45 -5.85
CA VAL A 452 3.51 16.29 -5.73
C VAL A 452 3.16 14.88 -5.27
N TYR A 453 2.26 14.82 -4.29
CA TYR A 453 1.83 13.61 -3.58
C TYR A 453 0.33 13.45 -3.71
N VAL A 454 -0.14 12.21 -3.87
CA VAL A 454 -1.55 11.84 -3.85
C VAL A 454 -1.75 10.76 -2.78
N ASN A 455 -2.54 11.08 -1.75
CA ASN A 455 -2.73 10.24 -0.54
C ASN A 455 -1.37 9.86 0.09
N ASP A 456 -0.55 10.89 0.32
CA ASP A 456 0.83 10.85 0.85
C ASP A 456 1.85 10.01 0.03
N LYS A 457 1.41 9.30 -1.01
CA LYS A 457 2.29 8.62 -1.96
C LYS A 457 2.81 9.63 -2.99
N PHE A 458 4.13 9.68 -3.15
CA PHE A 458 4.79 10.48 -4.18
C PHE A 458 4.28 10.10 -5.60
N LYS A 459 4.05 11.10 -6.45
CA LYS A 459 3.53 10.91 -7.83
C LYS A 459 4.21 11.74 -8.91
N GLY A 460 4.86 12.84 -8.57
CA GLY A 460 5.48 13.72 -9.58
C GLY A 460 6.58 14.59 -9.00
N LYS A 461 7.62 14.79 -9.79
CA LYS A 461 8.74 15.69 -9.53
C LYS A 461 8.97 16.54 -10.77
N TYR A 462 9.03 17.85 -10.58
CA TYR A 462 9.23 18.83 -11.65
C TYR A 462 10.45 19.69 -11.33
N PHE A 463 11.26 19.96 -12.36
CA PHE A 463 12.59 20.55 -12.23
C PHE A 463 12.57 22.07 -12.46
N ASN A 464 13.59 22.75 -11.95
CA ASN A 464 13.76 24.19 -12.14
C ASN A 464 13.76 24.59 -13.64
N ASN A 465 13.27 25.79 -13.95
CA ASN A 465 13.23 26.36 -15.31
C ASN A 465 12.50 25.49 -16.35
N THR A 466 11.58 24.63 -15.92
CA THR A 466 10.68 23.87 -16.80
C THR A 466 9.24 24.33 -16.65
N GLU A 467 8.48 24.28 -17.76
CA GLU A 467 7.04 24.50 -17.76
C GLU A 467 6.34 23.53 -18.72
N ASN A 468 5.22 22.95 -18.29
CA ASN A 468 4.44 22.02 -19.10
C ASN A 468 3.05 21.77 -18.49
N LEU A 469 2.18 21.08 -19.23
CA LEU A 469 0.99 20.44 -18.69
C LEU A 469 1.35 19.13 -17.99
N ALA A 470 0.67 18.84 -16.89
CA ALA A 470 0.74 17.60 -16.13
C ALA A 470 -0.67 17.10 -15.80
N THR A 471 -0.77 15.82 -15.41
CA THR A 471 -2.03 15.19 -15.00
C THR A 471 -1.73 14.13 -13.95
N LEU A 472 -2.55 14.08 -12.90
CA LEU A 472 -2.43 13.12 -11.79
C LEU A 472 -3.73 12.30 -11.68
N ASP A 473 -3.59 10.99 -11.73
CA ASP A 473 -4.68 10.05 -11.52
C ASP A 473 -4.94 9.83 -10.02
N MET A 474 -6.16 10.06 -9.58
CA MET A 474 -6.62 9.96 -8.19
C MET A 474 -7.61 8.79 -8.08
N TYR A 475 -7.11 7.60 -7.76
CA TYR A 475 -7.91 6.36 -7.79
C TYR A 475 -8.75 6.09 -6.53
N GLY A 476 -8.50 6.81 -5.42
CA GLY A 476 -9.27 6.66 -4.18
C GLY A 476 -10.67 7.24 -4.29
N THR A 477 -11.59 6.81 -3.42
CA THR A 477 -12.94 7.38 -3.30
C THR A 477 -12.93 8.80 -2.73
N ASN A 478 -11.95 9.09 -1.88
CA ASN A 478 -11.58 10.39 -1.33
C ASN A 478 -10.06 10.51 -1.48
N ASN A 479 -9.56 11.66 -1.92
CA ASN A 479 -8.15 11.89 -2.17
C ASN A 479 -7.66 13.22 -1.59
N LYS A 480 -6.40 13.22 -1.14
CA LYS A 480 -5.62 14.42 -0.81
C LYS A 480 -4.54 14.62 -1.87
N VAL A 481 -4.36 15.83 -2.38
CA VAL A 481 -3.26 16.19 -3.29
C VAL A 481 -2.43 17.30 -2.66
N ARG A 482 -1.18 17.00 -2.33
CA ARG A 482 -0.22 17.94 -1.71
C ARG A 482 0.81 18.38 -2.74
N PHE A 483 0.87 19.67 -3.04
CA PHE A 483 1.93 20.29 -3.82
C PHE A 483 2.94 20.90 -2.85
N VAL A 484 4.22 20.53 -3.02
CA VAL A 484 5.32 20.95 -2.16
C VAL A 484 6.45 21.50 -3.04
N TYR A 485 6.60 22.83 -3.09
CA TYR A 485 7.75 23.45 -3.73
C TYR A 485 8.85 23.66 -2.70
N ARG A 486 9.97 22.96 -2.85
CA ARG A 486 11.11 23.05 -1.93
C ARG A 486 12.17 23.97 -2.51
N ARG A 487 12.57 25.01 -1.78
CA ARG A 487 13.80 25.76 -2.05
C ARG A 487 14.92 25.10 -1.28
N HIS A 488 15.90 24.53 -1.99
CA HIS A 488 16.97 23.73 -1.37
C HIS A 488 17.83 24.59 -0.42
N SER A 489 18.42 23.99 0.61
CA SER A 489 19.24 24.69 1.61
C SER A 489 20.51 25.34 1.04
N GLY A 490 20.96 24.89 -0.14
CA GLY A 490 22.03 25.52 -0.91
C GLY A 490 21.58 26.62 -1.88
N SER A 491 20.27 26.87 -2.05
CA SER A 491 19.74 27.75 -3.09
C SER A 491 20.05 29.23 -2.83
N THR A 492 20.88 29.81 -3.67
CA THR A 492 21.22 31.24 -3.64
C THR A 492 20.26 32.12 -4.45
N ASP A 493 19.19 31.56 -5.02
CA ASP A 493 18.24 32.29 -5.86
C ASP A 493 17.05 32.82 -5.04
N ASP A 494 17.11 34.09 -4.61
CA ASP A 494 16.02 34.76 -3.91
C ASP A 494 14.81 35.10 -4.79
N GLN A 495 14.82 34.74 -6.07
CA GLN A 495 13.66 34.82 -6.97
C GLN A 495 13.05 33.44 -7.28
N SER A 496 13.61 32.36 -6.73
CA SER A 496 13.15 30.98 -6.78
C SER A 496 11.64 30.84 -6.50
N ARG A 497 10.88 30.29 -7.45
CA ARG A 497 9.42 30.14 -7.35
C ARG A 497 8.85 29.03 -8.23
N ALA A 498 7.62 28.63 -7.91
CA ALA A 498 6.74 27.86 -8.79
C ALA A 498 5.38 28.56 -8.99
N ILE A 499 4.77 28.31 -10.15
CA ILE A 499 3.42 28.74 -10.52
C ILE A 499 2.61 27.51 -10.99
N LEU A 500 1.38 27.39 -10.52
CA LEU A 500 0.36 26.45 -11.00
C LEU A 500 -0.79 27.23 -11.65
N SER A 501 -1.15 26.89 -12.87
CA SER A 501 -2.26 27.51 -13.62
C SER A 501 -3.02 26.47 -14.43
N GLN A 502 -4.12 26.87 -15.10
CA GLN A 502 -4.99 25.95 -15.87
C GLN A 502 -5.49 24.73 -15.06
N ILE A 503 -5.58 24.88 -13.73
CA ILE A 503 -5.92 23.80 -12.80
C ILE A 503 -7.37 23.39 -13.04
N SER A 504 -7.61 22.10 -13.29
CA SER A 504 -8.93 21.57 -13.61
C SER A 504 -9.08 20.12 -13.18
N TYR A 505 -10.32 19.73 -12.87
CA TYR A 505 -10.68 18.35 -12.51
C TYR A 505 -11.45 17.68 -13.64
N ASP A 506 -11.16 16.41 -13.88
CA ASP A 506 -11.84 15.56 -14.85
C ASP A 506 -12.28 14.23 -14.20
N PRO A 507 -13.58 13.92 -14.11
CA PRO A 507 -14.07 12.68 -13.50
C PRO A 507 -13.79 11.42 -14.35
N LYS A 508 -13.19 11.55 -15.54
CA LYS A 508 -12.83 10.42 -16.42
C LYS A 508 -11.32 10.26 -16.51
N PHE A 509 -10.84 9.03 -16.43
CA PHE A 509 -9.43 8.69 -16.63
C PHE A 509 -9.00 8.72 -18.12
N CYS A 510 -9.95 8.57 -19.04
CA CYS A 510 -9.71 8.65 -20.48
C CYS A 510 -10.71 9.61 -21.13
N ASP A 511 -10.20 10.48 -22.00
CA ASP A 511 -11.01 11.27 -22.90
C ASP A 511 -11.53 10.34 -24.01
N LEU A 512 -12.85 10.09 -24.04
CA LEU A 512 -13.47 9.40 -25.18
C LEU A 512 -13.28 10.27 -26.43
N PRO A 513 -12.93 9.70 -27.60
CA PRO A 513 -12.93 10.46 -28.83
C PRO A 513 -14.33 11.04 -29.06
N PRO A 514 -14.45 12.26 -29.62
CA PRO A 514 -15.75 12.80 -29.99
C PRO A 514 -16.46 11.82 -30.94
N PRO A 515 -17.80 11.67 -30.84
CA PRO A 515 -18.53 10.81 -31.76
C PRO A 515 -18.22 11.26 -33.19
N LEU A 516 -17.81 10.30 -34.04
CA LEU A 516 -17.60 10.57 -35.45
C LEU A 516 -18.91 11.09 -36.05
N ASP A 517 -18.91 12.35 -36.50
CA ASP A 517 -20.04 13.00 -37.17
C ASP A 517 -20.19 12.41 -38.58
N ILE A 518 -20.63 11.15 -38.64
CA ILE A 518 -20.91 10.42 -39.88
C ILE A 518 -22.16 11.06 -40.48
N ARG A 519 -21.94 12.08 -41.30
CA ARG A 519 -22.94 12.59 -42.24
C ARG A 519 -23.29 11.48 -43.23
N ILE A 520 -24.33 10.71 -42.92
CA ILE A 520 -24.95 9.76 -43.84
C ILE A 520 -25.58 10.60 -44.97
N GLY A 521 -24.90 10.64 -46.11
CA GLY A 521 -25.50 11.15 -47.35
C GLY A 521 -26.37 10.06 -47.97
N ASP A 522 -27.63 10.36 -48.24
CA ASP A 522 -28.57 9.43 -48.89
C ASP A 522 -28.07 8.99 -50.27
N SER A 523 -27.66 7.72 -50.39
CA SER A 523 -27.39 7.08 -51.69
C SER A 523 -27.30 5.55 -51.59
N GLY A 524 -28.24 4.86 -52.24
CA GLY A 524 -28.08 3.45 -52.67
C GLY A 524 -28.23 2.38 -51.57
N GLY A 525 -29.31 1.61 -51.63
CA GLY A 525 -29.51 0.45 -50.74
C GLY A 525 -28.62 -0.75 -51.09
N GLY A 526 -28.02 -1.37 -50.07
CA GLY A 526 -27.29 -2.63 -50.17
C GLY A 526 -27.36 -3.41 -48.86
N SER A 527 -27.83 -4.66 -48.90
CA SER A 527 -27.97 -5.49 -47.69
C SER A 527 -26.63 -6.02 -47.21
N LEU A 528 -26.29 -5.81 -45.93
CA LEU A 528 -25.41 -6.69 -45.15
C LEU A 528 -25.51 -6.36 -43.64
N GLY A 529 -26.37 -7.07 -42.92
CA GLY A 529 -26.43 -7.00 -41.46
C GLY A 529 -25.24 -7.74 -40.82
N GLY A 530 -24.15 -7.04 -40.50
CA GLY A 530 -22.93 -7.70 -40.02
C GLY A 530 -21.80 -6.81 -39.49
N ALA A 531 -22.07 -5.59 -39.03
CA ALA A 531 -21.02 -4.62 -38.64
C ALA A 531 -21.19 -3.95 -37.26
N ALA A 532 -22.19 -4.35 -36.46
CA ALA A 532 -22.55 -3.67 -35.21
C ALA A 532 -21.83 -4.16 -33.93
N LEU A 533 -21.04 -5.24 -33.99
CA LEU A 533 -20.44 -5.88 -32.80
C LEU A 533 -18.92 -5.69 -32.65
N ALA A 534 -18.27 -4.99 -33.58
CA ALA A 534 -16.80 -4.89 -33.65
C ALA A 534 -16.19 -3.67 -32.92
N LEU A 535 -16.99 -2.82 -32.27
CA LEU A 535 -16.55 -1.55 -31.66
C LEU A 535 -16.44 -1.57 -30.13
N LEU A 536 -16.66 -2.71 -29.46
CA LEU A 536 -16.57 -2.83 -27.99
C LEU A 536 -15.23 -3.35 -27.46
N PHE A 537 -14.28 -3.72 -28.33
CA PHE A 537 -12.96 -4.25 -27.97
C PHE A 537 -11.79 -3.45 -28.59
N GLY A 538 -11.93 -2.12 -28.62
CA GLY A 538 -11.04 -1.20 -29.34
C GLY A 538 -9.89 -0.56 -28.55
N CYS A 539 -9.61 -0.97 -27.31
CA CYS A 539 -8.53 -0.37 -26.49
C CYS A 539 -7.23 -1.18 -26.43
N GLY A 540 -7.27 -2.45 -26.85
CA GLY A 540 -6.14 -3.37 -26.77
C GLY A 540 -5.30 -3.45 -28.04
N TRP A 541 -4.71 -2.35 -28.52
CA TRP A 541 -3.49 -2.27 -29.37
C TRP A 541 -3.26 -0.84 -29.92
N LEU A 542 -2.25 -0.10 -29.43
CA LEU A 542 -1.46 0.89 -30.21
C LEU A 542 -0.32 1.61 -29.44
N ARG A 543 0.49 0.90 -28.63
CA ARG A 543 1.77 1.46 -28.13
C ARG A 543 2.90 1.22 -29.15
N ARG A 544 3.05 2.14 -30.11
CA ARG A 544 4.20 2.16 -31.03
C ARG A 544 5.39 2.85 -30.35
N ARG A 545 6.56 2.22 -30.39
CA ARG A 545 7.81 2.77 -29.82
C ARG A 545 8.13 4.14 -30.44
N GLN A 546 8.45 5.13 -29.61
CA GLN A 546 9.45 6.15 -29.94
C GLN A 546 10.54 6.13 -28.88
N ARG A 547 11.79 6.27 -29.33
CA ARG A 547 12.94 6.57 -28.48
C ARG A 547 13.13 8.08 -28.47
N VAL A 548 13.44 8.62 -27.30
CA VAL A 548 14.56 9.57 -27.14
C VAL A 548 15.46 8.92 -26.10
#